data_AF-A0A7X6TJY7-F1
#
_entry.id   AF-A0A7X6TJY7-F1
#
_cell.length_a   1.000
_cell.length_b   1.000
_cell.length_c   1.000
_cell.angle_alpha   90.00
_cell.angle_beta   90.00
_cell.angle_gamma   90.00
#
_symmetry.space_group_name_H-M   'P 1'
#
loop_
_entity.id
_entity.type
_entity.pdbx_description
1 polymer ?
#
loop_
_entity_poly.entity_id
_entity_poly.type
_entity_poly.pdbx_seq_one_letter_code
_entity_poly.pdbx_strand_id
1 'polypeptide(L)'
;MAQLQGCGRIDLETAAPDADPRCATGPLFAPGGGKMFGVLCCHDRHGRRVVLRAFSGQYGGQWQVPGWVGPVHDPAVFDALTGAADPEIKRLGAAIVRAPAGSASRRDLVRRRRALSRDLMQRLHDLYHLVNFRGERRSLVEVFHGPGRPPSGTGDCCGPKLLQHAATNGLVPE
;
A
#
# COMPACT_ATOMS: atom_id res chain seq x y z
N MET A 1 10.80 15.65 -6.29
CA MET A 1 9.77 15.95 -7.30
C MET A 1 10.35 16.36 -8.65
N ALA A 2 11.31 17.28 -8.73
CA ALA A 2 11.94 17.69 -10.00
C ALA A 2 12.47 16.51 -10.85
N GLN A 3 13.09 15.51 -10.21
CA GLN A 3 13.55 14.30 -10.90
C GLN A 3 12.41 13.47 -11.51
N LEU A 4 11.30 13.26 -10.80
CA LEU A 4 10.15 12.50 -11.32
C LEU A 4 9.47 13.22 -12.49
N GLN A 5 9.42 14.55 -12.44
CA GLN A 5 8.86 15.37 -13.52
C GLN A 5 9.80 15.41 -14.74
N GLY A 6 11.11 15.52 -14.51
CA GLY A 6 12.11 15.53 -15.59
C GLY A 6 12.27 14.17 -16.28
N CYS A 7 12.24 13.07 -15.53
CA CYS A 7 12.37 11.72 -16.09
C CYS A 7 11.07 11.21 -16.73
N GLY A 8 9.90 11.75 -16.35
CA GLY A 8 8.60 11.30 -16.86
C GLY A 8 8.18 9.91 -16.38
N ARG A 9 8.95 9.28 -15.48
CA ARG A 9 8.77 7.91 -14.99
C ARG A 9 9.34 7.72 -13.58
N ILE A 10 8.86 6.70 -12.86
CA ILE A 10 9.30 6.41 -11.48
C ILE A 10 10.38 5.31 -11.40
N ASP A 11 10.52 4.45 -12.39
CA ASP A 11 11.53 3.39 -12.46
C ASP A 11 12.89 3.95 -12.91
N LEU A 12 13.45 4.81 -12.06
CA LEU A 12 14.62 5.65 -12.34
C LEU A 12 15.91 4.86 -12.62
N GLU A 13 15.97 3.60 -12.19
CA GLU A 13 17.13 2.72 -12.35
C GLU A 13 17.02 1.84 -13.60
N THR A 14 15.86 1.82 -14.25
CA THR A 14 15.62 1.02 -15.46
C THR A 14 16.02 1.80 -16.70
N ALA A 15 16.75 1.16 -17.63
CA ALA A 15 17.14 1.78 -18.89
C ALA A 15 15.92 2.27 -19.70
N ALA A 16 16.12 3.25 -20.59
CA ALA A 16 15.04 3.80 -21.42
C ALA A 16 14.34 2.75 -22.31
N PRO A 17 15.04 1.81 -22.98
CA PRO A 17 14.40 0.79 -23.81
C PRO A 17 13.54 -0.20 -23.01
N ASP A 18 13.90 -0.47 -21.75
CA ASP A 18 13.22 -1.43 -20.88
C ASP A 18 12.17 -0.78 -19.98
N ALA A 19 11.77 0.45 -20.31
CA ALA A 19 10.82 1.20 -19.52
C ALA A 19 9.45 0.56 -19.46
N ASP A 20 8.93 0.42 -18.24
CA ASP A 20 7.55 -0.02 -18.08
C ASP A 20 6.61 1.18 -18.28
N PRO A 21 5.69 1.15 -19.27
CA PRO A 21 4.73 2.23 -19.47
C PRO A 21 3.86 2.54 -18.24
N ARG A 22 3.65 1.55 -17.36
CA ARG A 22 2.91 1.70 -16.10
C ARG A 22 3.64 2.58 -15.09
N CYS A 23 4.95 2.81 -15.26
CA CYS A 23 5.77 3.66 -14.41
C CYS A 23 5.74 5.15 -14.82
N ALA A 24 5.00 5.52 -15.88
CA ALA A 24 4.88 6.90 -16.34
C ALA A 24 4.33 7.84 -15.26
N THR A 25 4.85 9.06 -15.16
CA THR A 25 4.42 10.08 -14.18
C THR A 25 3.35 11.03 -14.69
N GLY A 26 2.99 10.98 -15.98
CA GLY A 26 1.89 11.79 -16.54
C GLY A 26 0.60 11.76 -15.70
N PRO A 27 0.07 10.57 -15.33
CA PRO A 27 -1.13 10.47 -14.49
C PRO A 27 -1.00 11.07 -13.08
N LEU A 28 0.23 11.19 -12.55
CA LEU A 28 0.47 11.81 -11.24
C LEU A 28 0.10 13.30 -11.24
N PHE A 29 0.34 13.98 -12.37
CA PHE A 29 0.19 15.42 -12.52
C PHE A 29 -1.11 15.83 -13.22
N ALA A 30 -1.92 14.86 -13.64
CA ALA A 30 -3.25 15.11 -14.18
C ALA A 30 -4.23 15.56 -13.08
N PRO A 31 -5.32 16.27 -13.40
CA PRO A 31 -6.37 16.61 -12.43
C PRO A 31 -6.94 15.36 -11.75
N GLY A 32 -7.01 15.38 -10.41
CA GLY A 32 -7.43 14.21 -9.61
C GLY A 32 -6.37 13.10 -9.50
N GLY A 33 -5.21 13.28 -10.14
CA GLY A 33 -4.02 12.49 -9.94
C GLY A 33 -3.34 12.79 -8.60
N GLY A 34 -2.43 11.91 -8.20
CA GLY A 34 -1.71 12.07 -6.94
C GLY A 34 -1.21 10.73 -6.40
N LYS A 35 -0.09 10.80 -5.70
CA LYS A 35 0.50 9.65 -5.02
C LYS A 35 1.30 10.13 -3.84
N MET A 36 1.20 9.43 -2.71
CA MET A 36 2.08 9.68 -1.59
C MET A 36 3.42 8.98 -1.85
N PHE A 37 4.49 9.77 -1.88
CA PHE A 37 5.86 9.31 -1.93
C PHE A 37 6.54 9.66 -0.61
N GLY A 38 7.40 8.76 -0.13
CA GLY A 38 8.24 8.98 1.04
C GLY A 38 9.70 8.76 0.69
N VAL A 39 10.57 9.53 1.33
CA VAL A 39 12.02 9.39 1.26
C VAL A 39 12.53 9.30 2.70
N LEU A 40 13.40 8.33 2.97
CA LEU A 40 14.05 8.19 4.26
C LEU A 40 15.56 8.16 4.03
N CYS A 41 16.26 9.13 4.62
CA CYS A 41 17.72 9.13 4.63
C CYS A 41 18.17 8.33 5.85
N CYS A 42 19.14 7.44 5.64
CA CYS A 42 19.68 6.54 6.65
C CYS A 42 21.20 6.47 6.53
N HIS A 43 21.83 5.87 7.52
CA HIS A 43 23.22 5.42 7.47
C HIS A 43 23.28 3.88 7.51
N ASP A 44 24.18 3.29 6.71
CA ASP A 44 24.52 1.88 6.83
C ASP A 44 25.54 1.63 7.95
N ARG A 45 25.89 0.36 8.19
CA ARG A 45 26.88 -0.06 9.20
C ARG A 45 28.29 0.53 9.02
N HIS A 46 28.59 1.09 7.86
CA HIS A 46 29.86 1.74 7.54
C HIS A 46 29.77 3.27 7.63
N GLY A 47 28.64 3.82 8.11
CA GLY A 47 28.40 5.25 8.16
C GLY A 47 28.15 5.88 6.79
N ARG A 48 27.90 5.08 5.74
CA ARG A 48 27.57 5.61 4.42
C ARG A 48 26.10 5.98 4.37
N ARG A 49 25.81 7.15 3.80
CA ARG A 49 24.45 7.63 3.60
C ARG A 49 23.73 6.80 2.55
N VAL A 50 22.53 6.34 2.88
CA VAL A 50 21.62 5.57 2.03
C VAL A 50 20.29 6.32 1.95
N VAL A 51 19.71 6.43 0.75
CA VAL A 51 18.42 7.09 0.53
C VAL A 51 17.41 6.05 0.07
N LEU A 52 16.45 5.75 0.93
CA LEU A 52 15.32 4.88 0.62
C LEU A 52 14.16 5.68 0.05
N ARG A 53 13.40 5.09 -0.87
CA ARG A 53 12.24 5.70 -1.51
C ARG A 53 11.08 4.72 -1.50
N ALA A 54 9.87 5.17 -1.21
CA ALA A 54 8.67 4.34 -1.26
C ALA A 54 7.46 5.13 -1.78
N PHE A 55 6.47 4.44 -2.33
CA PHE A 55 5.15 4.99 -2.63
C PHE A 55 4.05 4.23 -1.90
N SER A 56 2.91 4.88 -1.63
CA SER A 56 1.77 4.25 -0.96
C SER A 56 1.04 3.23 -1.86
N GLY A 57 0.64 2.07 -1.35
CA GLY A 57 -0.09 1.05 -2.14
C GLY A 57 0.68 0.63 -3.40
N GLN A 58 -0.02 0.56 -4.54
CA GLN A 58 0.51 0.20 -5.87
C GLN A 58 0.70 1.42 -6.78
N TYR A 59 1.74 1.43 -7.63
CA TYR A 59 1.90 2.41 -8.71
C TYR A 59 1.63 1.76 -10.07
N GLY A 60 0.67 2.27 -10.85
CA GLY A 60 0.32 1.66 -12.14
C GLY A 60 -0.07 0.17 -12.02
N GLY A 61 -0.65 -0.24 -10.89
CA GLY A 61 -0.97 -1.65 -10.58
C GLY A 61 0.22 -2.48 -10.08
N GLN A 62 1.38 -1.87 -9.82
CA GLN A 62 2.59 -2.57 -9.38
C GLN A 62 2.88 -2.31 -7.90
N TRP A 63 3.15 -3.39 -7.17
CA TRP A 63 3.62 -3.33 -5.80
C TRP A 63 5.12 -3.01 -5.69
N GLN A 64 5.90 -3.48 -6.67
CA GLN A 64 7.36 -3.38 -6.69
C GLN A 64 7.81 -2.67 -7.96
N VAL A 65 8.72 -1.71 -7.79
CA VAL A 65 9.39 -0.99 -8.89
C VAL A 65 10.88 -0.90 -8.55
N PRO A 66 11.82 -1.13 -9.49
CA PRO A 66 13.25 -0.98 -9.24
C PRO A 66 13.61 0.39 -8.65
N GLY A 67 14.50 0.40 -7.65
CA GLY A 67 14.87 1.61 -6.90
C GLY A 67 13.89 2.07 -5.82
N TRP A 68 12.80 1.33 -5.61
CA TRP A 68 11.80 1.60 -4.57
C TRP A 68 11.70 0.45 -3.56
N VAL A 69 11.47 0.81 -2.30
CA VAL A 69 11.14 -0.13 -1.23
C VAL A 69 9.77 -0.75 -1.50
N GLY A 70 9.74 -2.08 -1.52
CA GLY A 70 8.55 -2.89 -1.73
C GLY A 70 7.53 -2.86 -0.59
N PRO A 71 6.42 -3.60 -0.72
CA PRO A 71 5.44 -3.72 0.34
C PRO A 71 5.94 -4.57 1.51
N VAL A 72 5.29 -4.41 2.66
CA VAL A 72 5.61 -5.16 3.90
C VAL A 72 5.05 -6.59 3.88
N HIS A 73 4.00 -6.82 3.09
CA HIS A 73 3.35 -8.12 2.93
C HIS A 73 3.79 -8.84 1.63
N ASP A 74 3.41 -10.10 1.49
CA ASP A 74 3.48 -10.83 0.22
C ASP A 74 2.39 -10.33 -0.76
N PRO A 75 2.77 -9.74 -1.92
CA PRO A 75 1.82 -9.30 -2.94
C PRO A 75 0.89 -10.41 -3.44
N ALA A 76 1.39 -11.63 -3.64
CA ALA A 76 0.59 -12.72 -4.21
C ALA A 76 -0.53 -13.15 -3.24
N VAL A 77 -0.24 -13.16 -1.93
CA VAL A 77 -1.25 -13.45 -0.90
C VAL A 77 -2.28 -12.33 -0.82
N PHE A 78 -1.84 -11.06 -0.89
CA PHE A 78 -2.76 -9.92 -0.94
C PHE A 78 -3.70 -10.01 -2.15
N ASP A 79 -3.14 -10.27 -3.33
CA ASP A 79 -3.89 -10.37 -4.58
C ASP A 79 -4.88 -11.55 -4.56
N ALA A 80 -4.50 -12.69 -3.96
CA ALA A 80 -5.40 -13.82 -3.78
C ALA A 80 -6.59 -13.50 -2.84
N LEU A 81 -6.33 -12.83 -1.70
CA LEU A 81 -7.38 -12.43 -0.76
C LEU A 81 -8.35 -11.43 -1.38
N THR A 82 -7.83 -10.40 -2.04
CA THR A 82 -8.66 -9.38 -2.69
C THR A 82 -9.39 -9.96 -3.90
N GLY A 83 -8.74 -10.78 -4.73
CA GLY A 83 -9.36 -11.46 -5.86
C GLY A 83 -10.55 -12.34 -5.46
N ALA A 84 -10.51 -12.98 -4.29
CA ALA A 84 -11.60 -13.80 -3.79
C ALA A 84 -12.81 -12.99 -3.28
N ALA A 85 -12.58 -11.78 -2.72
CA ALA A 85 -13.62 -11.03 -2.01
C ALA A 85 -14.14 -9.79 -2.77
N ASP A 86 -13.26 -9.06 -3.46
CA ASP A 86 -13.60 -7.81 -4.15
C ASP A 86 -14.71 -7.94 -5.19
N PRO A 87 -14.76 -9.00 -6.03
CA PRO A 87 -15.83 -9.15 -7.00
C PRO A 87 -17.22 -9.17 -6.33
N GLU A 88 -17.35 -9.88 -5.21
CA GLU A 88 -18.61 -9.95 -4.46
C GLU A 88 -18.91 -8.63 -3.75
N ILE A 89 -17.90 -7.95 -3.17
CA ILE A 89 -18.08 -6.61 -2.57
C ILE A 89 -18.58 -5.61 -3.62
N LYS A 90 -18.02 -5.65 -4.83
CA LYS A 90 -18.42 -4.79 -5.97
C LYS A 90 -19.83 -5.15 -6.44
N ARG A 91 -20.16 -6.44 -6.59
CA ARG A 91 -21.49 -6.92 -6.96
C ARG A 91 -22.56 -6.47 -5.97
N LEU A 92 -22.29 -6.62 -4.67
CA LEU A 92 -23.16 -6.13 -3.60
C LEU A 92 -23.28 -4.60 -3.64
N GLY A 93 -22.18 -3.88 -3.88
CA GLY A 93 -22.19 -2.42 -4.06
C GLY A 93 -23.13 -1.98 -5.19
N ALA A 94 -23.05 -2.62 -6.35
CA ALA A 94 -23.92 -2.33 -7.49
C ALA A 94 -25.39 -2.70 -7.20
N ALA A 95 -25.64 -3.80 -6.49
CA ALA A 95 -26.99 -4.19 -6.07
C ALA A 95 -27.61 -3.20 -5.07
N ILE A 96 -26.81 -2.65 -4.15
CA ILE A 96 -27.26 -1.62 -3.21
C ILE A 96 -27.74 -0.38 -3.97
N VAL A 97 -27.01 0.06 -5.00
CA VAL A 97 -27.40 1.24 -5.82
C VAL A 97 -28.75 1.02 -6.48
N ARG A 98 -29.02 -0.18 -7.01
CA ARG A 98 -30.29 -0.52 -7.68
C ARG A 98 -31.47 -0.75 -6.73
N ALA A 99 -31.21 -1.12 -5.48
CA ALA A 99 -32.28 -1.44 -4.52
C ALA A 99 -33.02 -0.19 -4.03
N PRO A 100 -34.36 -0.24 -3.88
CA PRO A 100 -35.14 0.90 -3.41
C PRO A 100 -34.65 1.42 -2.05
N ALA A 101 -34.55 2.75 -1.93
CA ALA A 101 -34.13 3.40 -0.69
C ALA A 101 -35.07 2.99 0.46
N GLY A 102 -34.50 2.74 1.65
CA GLY A 102 -35.28 2.33 2.82
C GLY A 102 -35.88 0.92 2.78
N SER A 103 -35.72 0.15 1.70
CA SER A 103 -36.22 -1.24 1.65
C SER A 103 -35.46 -2.19 2.58
N ALA A 104 -36.14 -3.24 3.06
CA ALA A 104 -35.50 -4.30 3.83
C ALA A 104 -34.37 -4.98 3.03
N SER A 105 -34.63 -5.28 1.75
CA SER A 105 -33.63 -5.84 0.82
C SER A 105 -32.37 -4.96 0.72
N ARG A 106 -32.51 -3.64 0.61
CA ARG A 106 -31.35 -2.72 0.61
C ARG A 106 -30.57 -2.78 1.92
N ARG A 107 -31.25 -2.80 3.07
CA ARG A 107 -30.58 -2.92 4.38
C ARG A 107 -29.78 -4.22 4.47
N ASP A 108 -30.32 -5.31 3.96
CA ASP A 108 -29.68 -6.63 3.99
C ASP A 108 -28.42 -6.66 3.12
N LEU A 109 -28.49 -6.09 1.91
CA LEU A 109 -27.33 -5.94 1.02
C LEU A 109 -26.22 -5.08 1.66
N VAL A 110 -26.59 -3.97 2.31
CA VAL A 110 -25.63 -3.13 3.06
C VAL A 110 -24.98 -3.91 4.19
N ARG A 111 -25.76 -4.68 4.97
CA ARG A 111 -25.22 -5.52 6.06
C ARG A 111 -24.23 -6.55 5.53
N ARG A 112 -24.59 -7.28 4.46
CA ARG A 112 -23.71 -8.29 3.81
C ARG A 112 -22.43 -7.68 3.27
N ARG A 113 -22.51 -6.57 2.53
CA ARG A 113 -21.33 -5.88 1.99
C ARG A 113 -20.40 -5.41 3.11
N ARG A 114 -20.94 -4.83 4.18
CA ARG A 114 -20.16 -4.40 5.35
C ARG A 114 -19.50 -5.58 6.06
N ALA A 115 -20.21 -6.70 6.23
CA ALA A 115 -19.64 -7.89 6.84
C ALA A 115 -18.45 -8.42 6.03
N LEU A 116 -18.63 -8.60 4.72
CA LEU A 116 -17.57 -9.09 3.84
C LEU A 116 -16.37 -8.13 3.77
N SER A 117 -16.62 -6.82 3.67
CA SER A 117 -15.55 -5.82 3.67
C SER A 117 -14.78 -5.81 5.00
N ARG A 118 -15.45 -5.97 6.15
CA ARG A 118 -14.76 -6.05 7.45
C ARG A 118 -13.93 -7.32 7.60
N ASP A 119 -14.44 -8.46 7.14
CA ASP A 119 -13.70 -9.73 7.15
C ASP A 119 -12.46 -9.64 6.25
N LEU A 120 -12.62 -9.14 5.01
CA LEU A 120 -11.48 -8.91 4.11
C LEU A 120 -10.45 -7.98 4.76
N MET A 121 -10.88 -6.83 5.30
CA MET A 121 -9.96 -5.89 5.94
C MET A 121 -9.20 -6.51 7.10
N GLN A 122 -9.85 -7.36 7.91
CA GLN A 122 -9.17 -8.08 8.98
C GLN A 122 -8.06 -8.98 8.42
N ARG A 123 -8.39 -9.81 7.43
CA ARG A 123 -7.41 -10.72 6.82
C ARG A 123 -6.26 -9.98 6.17
N LEU A 124 -6.53 -8.82 5.54
CA LEU A 124 -5.49 -7.97 5.00
C LEU A 124 -4.59 -7.43 6.12
N HIS A 125 -5.14 -6.91 7.22
CA HIS A 125 -4.33 -6.43 8.35
C HIS A 125 -3.46 -7.53 8.96
N ASP A 126 -3.94 -8.76 8.98
CA ASP A 126 -3.20 -9.92 9.49
C ASP A 126 -1.97 -10.28 8.62
N LEU A 127 -1.91 -9.82 7.37
CA LEU A 127 -0.71 -9.98 6.53
C LEU A 127 0.46 -9.11 7.01
N TYR A 128 0.18 -7.99 7.67
CA TYR A 128 1.20 -7.00 7.99
C TYR A 128 1.88 -7.32 9.31
N HIS A 129 3.16 -7.65 9.23
CA HIS A 129 4.04 -7.79 10.37
C HIS A 129 5.21 -6.83 10.23
N LEU A 130 5.37 -5.97 11.22
CA LEU A 130 6.41 -4.96 11.27
C LEU A 130 7.52 -5.39 12.24
N VAL A 131 8.75 -5.07 11.88
CA VAL A 131 9.95 -5.27 12.66
C VAL A 131 10.48 -3.91 13.06
N ASN A 132 10.70 -3.70 14.35
CA ASN A 132 11.31 -2.46 14.84
C ASN A 132 12.84 -2.54 14.84
N PHE A 133 13.51 -1.44 15.18
CA PHE A 133 14.98 -1.36 15.23
C PHE A 133 15.64 -2.21 16.34
N ARG A 134 14.85 -2.83 17.23
CA ARG A 134 15.33 -3.84 18.19
C ARG A 134 15.20 -5.28 17.67
N GLY A 135 14.67 -5.47 16.44
CA GLY A 135 14.40 -6.78 15.86
C GLY A 135 13.11 -7.42 16.34
N GLU A 136 12.26 -6.71 17.09
CA GLU A 136 11.00 -7.24 17.59
C GLU A 136 9.95 -7.21 16.46
N ARG A 137 9.30 -8.35 16.22
CA ARG A 137 8.22 -8.49 15.23
C ARG A 137 6.85 -8.40 15.90
N ARG A 138 5.97 -7.54 15.37
CA ARG A 138 4.57 -7.37 15.81
C ARG A 138 3.64 -7.25 14.60
N SER A 139 2.42 -7.71 14.73
CA SER A 139 1.36 -7.47 13.74
C SER A 139 0.95 -5.99 13.72
N LEU A 140 0.42 -5.52 12.58
CA LEU A 140 -0.13 -4.17 12.46
C LEU A 140 -1.24 -3.89 13.48
N VAL A 141 -2.03 -4.92 13.80
CA VAL A 141 -3.13 -4.81 14.76
C VAL A 141 -2.62 -4.56 16.18
N GLU A 142 -1.51 -5.19 16.58
CA GLU A 142 -0.91 -5.00 17.92
C GLU A 142 -0.28 -3.62 18.11
N VAL A 143 0.27 -3.02 17.05
CA VAL A 143 0.98 -1.73 17.13
C VAL A 143 0.09 -0.52 16.86
N PHE A 144 -1.16 -0.74 16.47
CA PHE A 144 -2.11 0.33 16.23
C PHE A 144 -2.76 0.78 17.54
N HIS A 145 -2.43 2.00 17.97
CA HIS A 145 -2.93 2.59 19.24
C HIS A 145 -4.19 3.46 19.08
N GLY A 146 -4.74 3.57 17.87
CA GLY A 146 -5.98 4.32 17.63
C GLY A 146 -7.23 3.55 18.07
N PRO A 147 -8.39 4.22 18.17
CA PRO A 147 -9.64 3.54 18.50
C PRO A 147 -10.05 2.56 17.40
N GLY A 148 -10.39 1.34 17.79
CA GLY A 148 -10.86 0.30 16.87
C GLY A 148 -9.73 -0.37 16.08
N ARG A 149 -10.02 -0.75 14.84
CA ARG A 149 -9.06 -1.42 13.95
C ARG A 149 -8.27 -0.40 13.12
N PRO A 150 -7.06 -0.75 12.65
CA PRO A 150 -6.32 0.10 11.73
C PRO A 150 -7.20 0.52 10.54
N PRO A 151 -7.13 1.76 10.05
CA PRO A 151 -7.77 2.13 8.80
C PRO A 151 -7.29 1.28 7.62
N SER A 152 -8.04 1.32 6.52
CA SER A 152 -7.60 0.72 5.27
C SER A 152 -6.32 1.39 4.76
N GLY A 153 -5.33 0.59 4.35
CA GLY A 153 -4.07 1.09 3.79
C GLY A 153 -3.04 1.53 4.82
N THR A 154 -3.27 1.37 6.14
CA THR A 154 -2.28 1.73 7.18
C THR A 154 -0.94 1.03 6.96
N GLY A 155 -0.94 -0.24 6.56
CA GLY A 155 0.28 -1.01 6.29
C GLY A 155 0.95 -0.70 4.95
N ASP A 156 0.25 -0.06 4.01
CA ASP A 156 0.73 0.18 2.65
C ASP A 156 1.28 1.59 2.42
N CYS A 157 1.23 2.44 3.43
CA CYS A 157 1.78 3.79 3.35
C CYS A 157 3.31 3.75 3.17
N CYS A 158 3.90 4.83 2.63
CA CYS A 158 5.34 4.90 2.41
C CYS A 158 6.13 4.81 3.73
N GLY A 159 5.63 5.40 4.83
CA GLY A 159 6.31 5.42 6.12
C GLY A 159 6.63 4.02 6.67
N PRO A 160 5.61 3.15 6.89
CA PRO A 160 5.82 1.78 7.34
C PRO A 160 6.77 0.98 6.44
N LYS A 161 6.67 1.10 5.11
CA LYS A 161 7.58 0.45 4.16
C LYS A 161 9.04 0.87 4.40
N LEU A 162 9.28 2.18 4.49
CA LEU A 162 10.62 2.74 4.69
C LEU A 162 11.22 2.31 6.04
N LEU A 163 10.45 2.41 7.13
CA LEU A 163 10.91 2.03 8.46
C LEU A 163 11.15 0.53 8.58
N GLN A 164 10.24 -0.28 8.03
CA GLN A 164 10.41 -1.73 7.96
C GLN A 164 11.72 -2.08 7.24
N HIS A 165 11.95 -1.50 6.06
CA HIS A 165 13.14 -1.77 5.27
C HIS A 165 14.41 -1.31 5.97
N ALA A 166 14.38 -0.15 6.62
CA ALA A 166 15.52 0.32 7.40
C ALA A 166 15.85 -0.65 8.56
N ALA A 167 14.84 -1.03 9.34
CA ALA A 167 15.00 -1.94 10.47
C ALA A 167 15.52 -3.33 10.05
N THR A 168 14.99 -3.91 8.97
CA THR A 168 15.40 -5.26 8.53
C THR A 168 16.76 -5.29 7.80
N ASN A 169 17.26 -4.15 7.33
CA ASN A 169 18.56 -4.05 6.66
C ASN A 169 19.65 -3.40 7.54
N GLY A 170 19.37 -3.17 8.83
CA GLY A 170 20.33 -2.58 9.76
C GLY A 170 20.72 -1.13 9.38
N LEU A 171 19.79 -0.40 8.78
CA LEU A 171 19.95 1.01 8.45
C LEU A 171 19.44 1.87 9.61
N VAL A 172 20.17 2.94 9.93
CA VAL A 172 19.81 3.88 10.99
C VAL A 172 19.24 5.15 10.35
N PRO A 173 17.95 5.48 10.55
CA PRO A 173 17.38 6.75 10.08
C PRO A 173 18.17 7.96 10.59
N GLU A 174 18.30 8.98 9.74
CA GLU A 174 18.84 10.32 10.09
C GLU A 174 17.93 11.11 11.04
#